data_AF-W9DPX3-F1
#
_entry.id   AF-W9DPX3-F1
#
_cell.length_a   1.000
_cell.length_b   1.000
_cell.length_c   1.000
_cell.angle_alpha   90.00
_cell.angle_beta   90.00
_cell.angle_gamma   90.00
#
_symmetry.space_group_name_H-M   'P 1'
#
loop_
_entity.id
_entity.type
_entity.pdbx_description
1 polymer ?
#
loop_
_entity_poly.entity_id
_entity_poly.type
_entity_poly.pdbx_seq_one_letter_code
_entity_poly.pdbx_strand_id
1 'polypeptide(L)'
;MGRKDKKENAKALIIRPGLDGIDLQTINIDDEVGKDPKVNKEYALPESTITLTINGKKTQNVYLIDGAKGTSVKLIRSDEKEEVGEGENKQEVSLLTMKTSPRKIAAILDTTMMQRAYTLKPDRRTLGLAFFIGIGVGFFTGLFF
;
A
#
# COMPACT_ATOMS: atom_id res chain seq x y z
N MET A 1 -26.51 -6.14 -12.09
CA MET A 1 -26.27 -7.17 -11.04
C MET A 1 -24.89 -6.91 -10.46
N GLY A 2 -24.81 -6.35 -9.25
CA GLY A 2 -23.53 -6.04 -8.60
C GLY A 2 -22.82 -7.33 -8.17
N ARG A 3 -21.61 -7.56 -8.68
CA ARG A 3 -20.70 -8.54 -8.06
C ARG A 3 -20.42 -8.02 -6.66
N LYS A 4 -20.79 -8.80 -5.63
CA LYS A 4 -20.29 -8.55 -4.27
C LYS A 4 -18.79 -8.79 -4.33
N ASP A 5 -18.01 -7.72 -4.18
CA ASP A 5 -16.55 -7.79 -4.06
C ASP A 5 -16.22 -8.79 -2.95
N LYS A 6 -15.65 -9.92 -3.36
CA LYS A 6 -15.32 -11.02 -2.47
C LYS A 6 -14.02 -10.63 -1.78
N LYS A 7 -14.13 -9.89 -0.67
CA LYS A 7 -12.99 -9.52 0.18
C LYS A 7 -12.24 -10.79 0.57
N GLU A 8 -11.07 -11.00 -0.02
CA GLU A 8 -10.24 -12.16 0.25
C GLU A 8 -9.22 -11.78 1.33
N ASN A 9 -9.12 -12.57 2.40
CA ASN A 9 -8.17 -12.29 3.46
C ASN A 9 -6.84 -12.98 3.14
N ALA A 10 -5.74 -12.24 3.16
CA ALA A 10 -4.40 -12.78 2.96
C ALA A 10 -3.46 -12.42 4.11
N LYS A 11 -2.36 -13.15 4.21
CA LYS A 11 -1.28 -12.87 5.16
C LYS A 11 -0.23 -11.98 4.52
N ALA A 12 0.26 -11.01 5.27
CA ALA A 12 1.33 -10.13 4.86
C ALA A 12 2.38 -9.98 5.97
N LEU A 13 3.64 -10.01 5.58
CA LEU A 13 4.78 -9.62 6.38
C LEU A 13 5.11 -8.17 6.07
N ILE A 14 4.88 -7.29 7.03
CA ILE A 14 5.06 -5.86 6.87
C ILE A 14 6.38 -5.50 7.54
N ILE A 15 7.35 -5.10 6.73
CA ILE A 15 8.64 -4.60 7.19
C ILE A 15 8.41 -3.20 7.75
N ARG A 16 8.79 -3.00 9.01
CA ARG A 16 8.62 -1.72 9.70
C ARG A 16 9.56 -0.65 9.11
N PRO A 17 9.13 0.62 9.03
CA PRO A 17 9.98 1.70 8.57
C PRO A 17 11.28 1.77 9.38
N GLY A 18 12.42 1.86 8.71
CA GLY A 18 13.74 1.82 9.37
C GLY A 18 14.33 0.42 9.54
N LEU A 19 13.68 -0.62 9.02
CA LEU A 19 14.15 -2.03 9.03
C LEU A 19 14.36 -2.58 10.46
N ASP A 20 13.66 -2.04 11.45
CA ASP A 20 13.79 -2.44 12.86
C ASP A 20 12.97 -3.69 13.22
N GLY A 21 12.16 -4.21 12.29
CA GLY A 21 11.54 -5.53 12.39
C GLY A 21 10.46 -5.80 11.35
N ILE A 22 9.77 -6.93 11.50
CA ILE A 22 8.75 -7.41 10.56
C ILE A 22 7.52 -7.88 11.34
N ASP A 23 6.35 -7.39 10.95
CA ASP A 23 5.07 -7.74 11.57
C ASP A 23 4.25 -8.67 10.66
N LEU A 24 3.77 -9.79 11.20
CA LEU A 24 2.83 -10.66 10.49
C LEU A 24 1.39 -10.18 10.73
N GLN A 25 0.72 -9.79 9.65
CA GLN A 25 -0.64 -9.25 9.70
C GLN A 25 -1.56 -9.97 8.71
N THR A 26 -2.87 -9.85 8.94
CA THR A 26 -3.90 -10.25 7.97
C THR A 26 -4.41 -8.98 7.31
N ILE A 27 -4.37 -8.96 5.98
CA ILE A 27 -4.86 -7.86 5.15
C ILE A 27 -6.04 -8.34 4.31
N ASN A 28 -6.96 -7.42 4.00
CA ASN A 28 -8.05 -7.66 3.07
C ASN A 28 -7.57 -7.29 1.67
N ILE A 29 -7.68 -8.21 0.72
CA ILE A 29 -7.29 -8.00 -0.67
C ILE A 29 -8.52 -7.63 -1.48
N ASP A 30 -8.34 -6.58 -2.27
CA ASP A 30 -9.23 -6.15 -3.34
C ASP A 30 -8.37 -5.89 -4.57
N ASP A 31 -8.39 -6.81 -5.53
CA ASP A 31 -7.51 -6.86 -6.70
C ASP A 31 -6.01 -6.70 -6.36
N GLU A 32 -5.39 -5.58 -6.73
CA GLU A 32 -3.96 -5.28 -6.49
C GLU A 32 -3.73 -4.42 -5.22
N VAL A 33 -4.77 -4.23 -4.40
CA VAL A 33 -4.71 -3.42 -3.19
C VAL A 33 -4.96 -4.27 -1.95
N GLY A 34 -4.00 -4.25 -1.04
CA GLY A 34 -4.10 -4.86 0.29
C GLY A 34 -4.43 -3.83 1.34
N LYS A 35 -5.51 -4.02 2.09
CA LYS A 35 -5.95 -3.10 3.15
C LYS A 35 -5.77 -3.71 4.54
N ASP A 36 -5.05 -2.99 5.39
CA ASP A 36 -4.91 -3.32 6.79
C ASP A 36 -6.17 -2.92 7.58
N PRO A 37 -6.89 -3.86 8.20
CA PRO A 37 -8.09 -3.54 8.96
C PRO A 37 -7.78 -2.85 10.31
N LYS A 38 -6.56 -2.96 10.85
CA LYS A 38 -6.21 -2.39 12.16
C LYS A 38 -5.83 -0.93 12.07
N VAL A 39 -4.98 -0.60 11.09
CA VAL A 39 -4.47 0.78 10.91
C VAL A 39 -5.10 1.51 9.74
N ASN A 40 -6.06 0.88 9.05
CA ASN A 40 -6.74 1.44 7.87
C ASN A 40 -5.77 1.95 6.80
N LYS A 41 -4.61 1.28 6.68
CA LYS A 41 -3.56 1.61 5.71
C LYS A 41 -3.72 0.71 4.49
N GLU A 42 -3.50 1.29 3.31
CA GLU A 42 -3.56 0.58 2.04
C GLU A 42 -2.14 0.35 1.51
N TYR A 43 -1.96 -0.83 0.94
CA TYR A 43 -0.70 -1.30 0.39
C TYR A 43 -0.94 -1.72 -1.05
N ALA A 44 -0.04 -1.31 -1.92
CA ALA A 44 -0.05 -1.80 -3.28
C ALA A 44 0.60 -3.19 -3.33
N LEU A 45 -0.01 -4.16 -4.03
CA LEU A 45 0.47 -5.54 -4.11
C LEU A 45 0.95 -5.95 -5.53
N PRO A 46 1.87 -5.21 -6.17
CA PRO A 46 2.31 -5.48 -7.53
C PRO A 46 3.19 -6.73 -7.69
N GLU A 47 3.78 -7.20 -6.60
CA GLU A 47 4.68 -8.36 -6.55
C GLU A 47 3.99 -9.60 -5.99
N SER A 48 4.43 -10.76 -6.45
CA SER A 48 3.91 -12.08 -6.07
C SER A 48 4.17 -12.41 -4.60
N THR A 49 3.28 -13.21 -4.00
CA THR A 49 3.48 -13.77 -2.67
C THR A 49 4.72 -14.66 -2.59
N ILE A 50 5.35 -14.67 -1.42
CA ILE A 50 6.43 -15.60 -1.08
C ILE A 50 5.88 -16.74 -0.22
N THR A 51 6.48 -17.90 -0.36
CA THR A 51 6.07 -19.11 0.34
C THR A 51 6.89 -19.25 1.61
N LEU A 52 6.25 -19.20 2.78
CA LEU A 52 6.91 -19.27 4.08
C LEU A 52 6.23 -20.26 5.04
N THR A 53 7.07 -20.93 5.84
CA THR A 53 6.64 -21.77 6.96
C THR A 53 6.66 -20.91 8.21
N ILE A 54 5.49 -20.67 8.80
CA ILE A 54 5.34 -19.82 9.98
C ILE A 54 5.22 -20.72 11.21
N ASN A 55 6.10 -20.56 12.20
CA ASN A 55 6.09 -21.30 13.48
C ASN A 55 6.10 -22.83 13.32
N GLY A 56 6.84 -23.36 12.33
CA GLY A 56 6.90 -24.80 12.06
C GLY A 56 5.60 -25.42 11.52
N LYS A 57 4.60 -24.59 11.17
CA LYS A 57 3.32 -25.03 10.61
C LYS A 57 3.37 -25.08 9.07
N LYS A 58 2.25 -25.55 8.50
CA LYS A 58 2.01 -25.65 7.06
C LYS A 58 2.44 -24.37 6.32
N THR A 59 3.13 -24.58 5.20
CA THR A 59 3.60 -23.55 4.29
C THR A 59 2.45 -22.69 3.79
N GLN A 60 2.61 -21.37 3.84
CA GLN A 60 1.61 -20.40 3.41
C GLN A 60 2.23 -19.38 2.46
N ASN A 61 1.42 -18.91 1.52
CA ASN A 61 1.77 -17.79 0.66
C ASN A 61 1.46 -16.49 1.38
N VAL A 62 2.46 -15.64 1.51
CA VAL A 62 2.36 -14.35 2.20
C VAL A 62 2.92 -13.24 1.33
N TYR A 63 2.31 -12.07 1.39
CA TYR A 63 2.90 -10.88 0.78
C TYR A 63 4.05 -10.38 1.65
N LEU A 64 5.14 -9.91 1.05
CA LEU A 64 6.17 -9.16 1.75
C LEU A 64 5.99 -7.69 1.38
N ILE A 65 5.82 -6.80 2.37
CA ILE A 65 5.46 -5.40 2.17
C ILE A 65 6.51 -4.52 2.84
N ASP A 66 7.05 -3.56 2.08
CA ASP A 66 7.84 -2.47 2.63
C ASP A 66 6.86 -1.44 3.24
N GLY A 67 6.77 -1.41 4.57
CA GLY A 67 5.84 -0.56 5.30
C GLY A 67 6.12 0.93 5.16
N ALA A 68 7.36 1.33 4.82
CA ALA A 68 7.72 2.73 4.56
C ALA A 68 7.19 3.17 3.18
N LYS A 69 7.35 2.33 2.16
CA LYS A 69 6.90 2.62 0.79
C LYS A 69 5.44 2.25 0.54
N GLY A 70 4.85 1.44 1.40
CA GLY A 70 3.47 0.99 1.28
C GLY A 70 3.24 0.03 0.08
N THR A 71 4.21 -0.80 -0.25
CA THR A 71 4.16 -1.63 -1.47
C THR A 71 4.78 -3.01 -1.26
N SER A 72 4.27 -4.03 -1.96
CA SER A 72 4.85 -5.36 -1.92
C SER A 72 6.21 -5.41 -2.62
N VAL A 73 7.10 -6.23 -2.08
CA VAL A 73 8.48 -6.36 -2.53
C VAL A 73 8.74 -7.81 -2.91
N LYS A 74 9.62 -7.98 -3.91
CA LYS A 74 10.11 -9.29 -4.32
C LYS A 74 11.42 -9.58 -3.61
N LEU A 75 11.55 -10.80 -3.07
CA LEU A 75 12.84 -11.33 -2.63
C LEU A 75 13.59 -11.89 -3.83
N ILE A 76 14.82 -11.43 -4.01
CA ILE A 76 15.74 -11.95 -5.02
C ILE A 76 16.97 -12.44 -4.27
N ARG A 77 17.41 -13.65 -4.61
CA ARG A 77 18.65 -14.18 -4.06
C ARG A 77 19.81 -13.36 -4.59
N SER A 78 20.61 -12.80 -3.69
CA SER A 78 21.86 -12.13 -4.05
C SER A 78 22.94 -13.19 -4.22
N ASP A 79 23.86 -12.92 -5.14
CA ASP A 79 25.11 -13.68 -5.26
C ASP A 79 26.11 -13.31 -4.14
N GLU A 80 25.81 -12.25 -3.39
CA GLU A 80 26.57 -11.86 -2.21
C GLU A 80 26.30 -12.83 -1.05
N LYS A 81 27.38 -13.15 -0.34
CA LYS A 81 27.36 -14.03 0.82
C LYS A 81 27.96 -13.33 2.03
N GLU A 82 27.41 -13.63 3.19
CA GLU A 82 27.90 -13.14 4.47
C GLU A 82 28.20 -14.32 5.39
N GLU A 83 29.29 -14.25 6.13
CA GLU A 83 29.55 -15.20 7.23
C GLU A 83 28.77 -14.76 8.45
N VAL A 84 27.89 -15.62 8.95
CA VAL A 84 27.17 -15.40 10.21
C VAL A 84 27.60 -16.44 11.24
N GLY A 85 27.75 -15.99 12.49
CA GLY A 85 28.18 -16.82 13.61
C GLY A 85 29.65 -16.63 14.00
N GLU A 86 30.02 -17.18 15.15
CA GLU A 86 31.38 -17.13 15.70
C GLU A 86 31.90 -18.55 16.02
N GLY A 87 33.21 -18.77 15.84
CA GLY A 87 33.86 -20.05 16.13
C GLY A 87 33.42 -21.19 15.19
N GLU A 88 33.13 -22.36 15.76
CA GLU A 88 32.73 -23.58 15.02
C GLU A 88 31.34 -23.48 14.35
N ASN A 89 30.56 -22.45 14.68
CA ASN A 89 29.21 -22.22 14.14
C ASN A 89 29.19 -21.22 12.97
N LYS A 90 30.34 -20.89 12.38
CA LYS A 90 30.39 -20.02 11.20
C LYS A 90 29.71 -20.69 10.01
N GLN A 91 28.75 -19.98 9.42
CA GLN A 91 28.04 -20.44 8.24
C GLN A 91 27.99 -19.32 7.20
N GLU A 92 28.25 -19.69 5.95
CA GLU A 92 28.16 -18.80 4.80
C GLU A 92 26.68 -18.75 4.35
N VAL A 93 26.01 -17.63 4.56
CA VAL A 93 24.63 -17.43 4.12
C VAL A 93 24.57 -16.52 2.90
N SER A 94 23.72 -16.87 1.94
CA SER A 94 23.44 -16.01 0.79
C SER A 94 22.50 -14.89 1.21
N LEU A 95 22.89 -13.67 0.91
CA LEU A 95 22.09 -12.48 1.20
C LEU A 95 20.84 -12.46 0.32
N LEU A 96 19.72 -11.99 0.89
CA LEU A 96 18.49 -11.75 0.14
C LEU A 96 18.34 -10.26 -0.10
N THR A 97 18.22 -9.87 -1.37
CA THR A 97 17.93 -8.48 -1.74
C THR A 97 16.44 -8.30 -1.94
N MET A 98 15.89 -7.25 -1.31
CA MET A 98 14.51 -6.82 -1.55
C MET A 98 14.49 -5.85 -2.74
N LYS A 99 13.74 -6.17 -3.79
CA LYS A 99 13.47 -5.24 -4.89
C LYS A 99 11.99 -4.93 -4.98
N THR A 100 11.70 -3.64 -5.05
CA THR A 100 10.41 -3.10 -5.46
C THR A 100 10.46 -2.74 -6.93
N SER A 101 9.44 -3.06 -7.73
CA SER A 101 9.37 -2.61 -9.12
C SER A 101 9.01 -1.12 -9.21
N PRO A 102 9.93 -0.21 -9.60
CA PRO A 102 9.68 1.23 -9.59
C PRO A 102 8.59 1.64 -10.60
N ARG A 103 8.51 0.94 -11.74
CA ARG A 103 7.47 1.17 -12.75
C ARG A 103 6.07 0.87 -12.24
N LYS A 104 5.92 -0.19 -11.44
CA LYS A 104 4.61 -0.58 -10.88
C LYS A 104 4.20 0.36 -9.75
N ILE A 105 5.15 0.80 -8.91
CA ILE A 105 4.90 1.84 -7.89
C ILE A 105 4.42 3.14 -8.54
N ALA A 106 5.06 3.59 -9.62
CA ALA A 106 4.66 4.80 -10.34
C ALA A 106 3.24 4.70 -10.90
N ALA A 107 2.88 3.56 -11.51
CA ALA A 107 1.53 3.32 -12.01
C ALA A 107 0.44 3.38 -10.92
N ILE A 108 0.78 2.92 -9.70
CA ILE A 108 -0.13 2.97 -8.55
C ILE A 108 -0.23 4.39 -7.96
N LEU A 109 0.88 5.12 -7.89
CA LEU A 109 0.90 6.53 -7.47
C LEU A 109 0.10 7.42 -8.43
N ASP A 110 0.25 7.21 -9.75
CA ASP A 110 -0.49 7.98 -10.76
C ASP A 110 -2.00 7.70 -10.69
N THR A 111 -2.39 6.44 -10.47
CA THR A 111 -3.82 6.08 -10.32
C THR A 111 -4.42 6.60 -9.01
N THR A 112 -3.69 6.60 -7.90
CA THR A 112 -4.16 7.20 -6.63
C THR A 112 -4.20 8.72 -6.68
N MET A 113 -3.25 9.39 -7.34
CA MET A 113 -3.30 10.83 -7.62
C MET A 113 -4.55 11.19 -8.45
N MET A 114 -4.83 10.41 -9.50
CA MET A 114 -6.02 10.57 -10.33
C MET A 114 -7.32 10.38 -9.52
N GLN A 115 -7.41 9.34 -8.70
CA GLN A 115 -8.59 9.13 -7.83
C GLN A 115 -8.78 10.23 -6.78
N ARG A 116 -7.69 10.77 -6.23
CA ARG A 116 -7.75 11.95 -5.35
C ARG A 116 -8.20 13.21 -6.09
N ALA A 117 -7.74 13.41 -7.33
CA ALA A 117 -8.21 14.50 -8.18
C ALA A 117 -9.70 14.38 -8.52
N TYR A 118 -10.22 13.16 -8.71
CA TYR A 118 -11.65 12.92 -8.95
C TYR A 118 -12.53 13.03 -7.69
N THR A 119 -11.98 12.81 -6.50
CA THR A 119 -12.70 12.99 -5.22
C THR A 119 -12.67 14.45 -4.73
N LEU A 120 -11.79 15.29 -5.28
CA LEU A 120 -11.86 16.76 -5.22
C LEU A 120 -13.00 17.35 -6.08
N LYS A 121 -14.09 16.61 -6.27
CA LYS A 121 -15.31 17.16 -6.85
C LYS A 121 -15.92 18.06 -5.77
N PRO A 122 -16.15 19.36 -6.04
CA PRO A 122 -16.76 20.24 -5.04
C PRO A 122 -18.11 19.65 -4.62
N ASP A 123 -18.29 19.51 -3.32
CA ASP A 123 -19.51 18.96 -2.74
C ASP A 123 -20.72 19.75 -3.29
N ARG A 124 -21.81 19.06 -3.62
CA ARG A 124 -22.98 19.69 -4.30
C ARG A 124 -23.54 20.87 -3.50
N ARG A 125 -23.36 20.83 -2.18
CA ARG A 125 -23.73 21.90 -1.25
C ARG A 125 -22.84 23.14 -1.41
N THR A 126 -21.53 22.96 -1.59
CA THR A 126 -20.57 24.05 -1.83
C THR A 126 -20.83 24.72 -3.17
N LEU A 127 -21.20 23.95 -4.20
CA LEU A 127 -21.58 24.49 -5.51
C LEU A 127 -22.84 25.36 -5.43
N GLY A 128 -23.86 24.90 -4.68
CA GLY A 128 -25.08 25.67 -4.44
C GLY A 128 -24.81 26.96 -3.67
N LEU A 129 -24.02 26.87 -2.59
CA LEU A 129 -23.68 28.03 -1.75
C LEU A 129 -22.90 29.10 -2.55
N ALA A 130 -21.93 28.70 -3.38
CA ALA A 130 -21.17 29.61 -4.22
C ALA A 130 -22.07 30.35 -5.24
N PHE A 131 -23.07 29.67 -5.79
CA PHE A 131 -24.04 30.29 -6.70
C PHE A 131 -24.89 31.37 -6.01
N PHE A 132 -25.40 31.08 -4.80
CA PHE A 132 -26.20 32.05 -4.04
C PHE A 132 -25.38 33.24 -3.55
N ILE A 133 -24.13 33.02 -3.13
CA ILE A 133 -23.22 34.11 -2.72
C ILE A 133 -22.89 34.99 -3.93
N GLY A 134 -22.60 34.40 -5.10
CA GLY A 134 -22.31 35.15 -6.32
C GLY A 134 -23.48 36.04 -6.76
N ILE A 135 -24.71 35.51 -6.70
CA ILE A 135 -25.92 36.29 -6.99
C ILE A 135 -26.12 37.40 -5.95
N GLY A 136 -25.96 37.09 -4.66
CA GLY A 136 -26.12 38.06 -3.58
C GLY A 136 -25.13 39.22 -3.70
N VAL A 137 -23.84 38.93 -3.86
CA VAL A 137 -22.81 39.96 -4.05
C VAL A 137 -23.08 40.78 -5.30
N GLY A 138 -23.38 40.14 -6.44
CA GLY A 138 -23.68 40.83 -7.69
C GLY A 138 -24.88 41.77 -7.59
N PHE A 139 -25.95 41.34 -6.89
CA PHE A 139 -27.14 42.15 -6.65
C PHE A 139 -26.84 43.35 -5.76
N PHE A 140 -26.10 43.18 -4.66
CA PHE A 140 -25.70 44.29 -3.81
C PHE A 140 -24.77 45.26 -4.54
N THR A 141 -23.74 44.79 -5.24
CA THR A 141 -22.84 45.68 -5.99
C THR A 141 -23.54 46.42 -7.13
N GLY A 142 -24.54 45.81 -7.77
CA GLY A 142 -25.32 46.43 -8.84
C GLY A 142 -26.43 47.37 -8.38
N LEU A 143 -26.76 47.39 -7.08
CA LEU A 143 -27.67 48.36 -6.46
C LEU A 143 -26.95 49.61 -5.94
N PHE A 144 -25.63 49.52 -5.72
CA PHE A 144 -24.78 50.62 -5.26
C PHE A 144 -24.05 51.36 -6.40
N PHE A 145 -24.31 51.01 -7.66
CA PHE A 145 -23.84 51.67 -8.89
C PHE A 145 -25.03 51.99 -9.79
#